data_AF-A0AAN7HKQ1-F1
#
_entry.id   AF-A0AAN7HKQ1-F1
#
_cell.length_a   1.000
_cell.length_b   1.000
_cell.length_c   1.000
_cell.angle_alpha   90.00
_cell.angle_beta   90.00
_cell.angle_gamma   90.00
#
_symmetry.space_group_name_H-M   'P 1'
#
loop_
_entity.id
_entity.type
_entity.pdbx_description
1 polymer ?
#
loop_
_entity_poly.entity_id
_entity_poly.type
_entity_poly.pdbx_seq_one_letter_code
_entity_poly.pdbx_strand_id
1 'polypeptide(L)'
;MSSREEIVKFTGSENWKEWHARFITEAIDRRLWDIINPASPSRDRPTSAVNSAHNIPKPRIGPANSGEMTIAGREAYKIDLAEFHSEEARYREEFQNITSLRSWISKTVDAGLYDATYDPEKKLHQWYMKLKKCAGTNEVQEMCRAIGDWKTATEGLTLKPEDMLSWLRSWELALLKAQKANVPGTNDSKIWWIDFEYVVRDIGYEGWCESYYHSNQDAINGNMLTLQKLVNDFGERIRREDTYSRRRTIARGAFASFAKRTSDEED
;
A
#
# COMPACT_ATOMS: atom_id res chain seq x y z
N MET A 1 21.00 13.22 4.31
CA MET A 1 20.26 12.70 5.47
C MET A 1 19.73 11.34 5.07
N SER A 2 20.33 10.27 5.61
CA SER A 2 19.96 8.89 5.27
C SER A 2 18.68 8.55 6.02
N SER A 3 17.54 8.54 5.33
CA SER A 3 16.31 7.97 5.87
C SER A 3 16.60 6.51 6.17
N ARG A 4 16.64 6.15 7.46
CA ARG A 4 16.68 4.75 7.87
C ARG A 4 15.43 4.12 7.29
N GLU A 5 15.58 3.29 6.25
CA GLU A 5 14.52 2.40 5.81
C GLU A 5 14.20 1.50 7.00
N GLU A 6 13.10 1.81 7.69
CA GLU A 6 12.62 1.00 8.79
C GLU A 6 12.22 -0.35 8.21
N ILE A 7 13.06 -1.37 8.45
CA ILE A 7 12.84 -2.72 7.93
C ILE A 7 11.64 -3.29 8.67
N VAL A 8 10.49 -3.33 7.99
CA VAL A 8 9.29 -3.98 8.51
C VAL A 8 9.59 -5.45 8.66
N LYS A 9 9.52 -5.93 9.90
CA LYS A 9 9.63 -7.35 10.21
C LYS A 9 8.26 -8.00 10.10
N PHE A 10 8.19 -9.23 9.60
CA PHE A 10 7.03 -10.10 9.66
C PHE A 10 7.11 -10.96 10.91
N THR A 11 6.24 -10.66 11.87
CA THR A 11 6.13 -11.39 13.14
C THR A 11 4.75 -12.05 13.31
N GLY A 12 3.79 -11.74 12.44
CA GLY A 12 2.45 -12.34 12.47
C GLY A 12 1.43 -11.59 11.61
N SER A 13 0.16 -11.79 11.90
CA SER A 13 -0.95 -11.20 11.13
C SER A 13 -0.95 -9.68 11.12
N GLU A 14 -0.44 -9.04 12.17
CA GLU A 14 -0.51 -7.59 12.37
C GLU A 14 0.36 -6.79 11.40
N ASN A 15 1.56 -7.30 11.09
CA ASN A 15 2.50 -6.67 10.15
C ASN A 15 2.55 -7.36 8.79
N TRP A 16 1.73 -8.40 8.57
CA TRP A 16 1.66 -9.12 7.31
C TRP A 16 1.41 -8.19 6.13
N LYS A 17 0.44 -7.27 6.21
CA LYS A 17 0.05 -6.43 5.06
C LYS A 17 1.16 -5.52 4.58
N GLU A 18 1.82 -4.85 5.52
CA GLU A 18 2.93 -3.96 5.20
C GLU A 18 4.13 -4.75 4.69
N TRP A 19 4.47 -5.85 5.37
CA TRP A 19 5.54 -6.74 4.93
C TRP A 19 5.27 -7.35 3.55
N HIS A 20 4.05 -7.81 3.31
CA HIS A 20 3.61 -8.42 2.06
C HIS A 20 3.67 -7.43 0.90
N ALA A 21 3.26 -6.18 1.11
CA ALA A 21 3.41 -5.14 0.09
C ALA A 21 4.88 -4.93 -0.29
N ARG A 22 5.79 -4.89 0.70
CA ARG A 22 7.24 -4.78 0.44
C ARG A 22 7.80 -6.02 -0.23
N PHE A 23 7.36 -7.22 0.18
CA PHE A 23 7.73 -8.48 -0.46
C PHE A 23 7.33 -8.49 -1.95
N ILE A 24 6.12 -8.02 -2.29
CA ILE A 24 5.68 -7.90 -3.69
C ILE A 24 6.61 -6.95 -4.45
N THR A 25 6.89 -5.76 -3.93
CA THR A 25 7.79 -4.78 -4.57
C THR A 25 9.17 -5.40 -4.83
N GLU A 26 9.77 -6.01 -3.82
CA GLU A 26 11.10 -6.64 -3.92
C GLU A 26 11.10 -7.81 -4.93
N ALA A 27 9.99 -8.55 -5.02
CA ALA A 27 9.80 -9.61 -6.00
C ALA A 27 9.61 -9.08 -7.43
N ILE A 28 8.88 -7.97 -7.62
CA ILE A 28 8.69 -7.32 -8.92
C ILE A 28 10.01 -6.74 -9.43
N ASP A 29 10.74 -6.02 -8.58
CA ASP A 29 12.01 -5.39 -8.95
C ASP A 29 13.07 -6.41 -9.40
N ARG A 30 12.99 -7.64 -8.87
CA ARG A 30 13.85 -8.77 -9.24
C ARG A 30 13.29 -9.65 -10.37
N ARG A 31 12.12 -9.28 -10.94
CA ARG A 31 11.39 -10.05 -11.96
C ARG A 31 11.04 -11.48 -11.52
N LEU A 32 10.77 -11.65 -10.23
CA LEU A 32 10.41 -12.93 -9.61
C LEU A 32 8.93 -13.05 -9.26
N TRP A 33 8.15 -11.97 -9.31
CA TRP A 33 6.73 -12.03 -8.93
C TRP A 33 5.94 -13.04 -9.79
N ASP A 34 6.23 -13.14 -11.09
CA ASP A 34 5.55 -14.08 -11.98
C ASP A 34 5.82 -15.56 -11.65
N ILE A 35 6.96 -15.87 -11.03
CA ILE A 35 7.27 -17.24 -10.60
C ILE A 35 6.77 -17.54 -9.18
N ILE A 36 6.41 -16.49 -8.42
CA ILE A 36 5.92 -16.57 -7.03
C ILE A 36 4.40 -16.56 -6.99
N ASN A 37 3.74 -15.80 -7.87
CA ASN A 37 2.29 -15.67 -7.92
C ASN A 37 1.67 -16.73 -8.85
N PRO A 38 0.81 -17.65 -8.35
CA PRO A 38 0.19 -18.69 -9.18
C PRO A 38 -0.85 -18.15 -10.17
N ALA A 39 -1.27 -16.89 -10.04
CA ALA A 39 -2.18 -16.25 -10.98
C ALA A 39 -1.48 -15.64 -12.21
N SER A 40 -0.14 -15.59 -12.23
CA SER A 40 0.59 -15.19 -13.43
C SER A 40 0.51 -16.31 -14.47
N PRO A 41 0.21 -16.00 -15.74
CA PRO A 41 0.25 -16.99 -16.81
C PRO A 41 1.65 -17.58 -16.80
N SER A 42 1.75 -18.90 -16.66
CA SER A 42 3.02 -19.60 -16.55
C SER A 42 3.93 -19.13 -17.67
N ARG A 43 5.03 -18.45 -17.33
CA ARG A 43 6.14 -18.37 -18.26
C ARG A 43 6.53 -19.81 -18.52
N ASP A 44 6.26 -20.29 -19.72
CA ASP A 44 6.90 -21.48 -20.23
C ASP A 44 8.39 -21.23 -20.08
N ARG A 45 8.96 -21.81 -19.03
CA ARG A 45 10.40 -21.89 -18.90
C ARG A 45 10.82 -22.57 -20.20
N PRO A 46 11.74 -22.01 -20.99
CA PRO A 46 12.30 -22.74 -22.11
C PRO A 46 12.69 -24.09 -21.53
N THR A 47 12.03 -25.14 -22.00
CA THR A 47 12.30 -26.48 -21.54
C THR A 47 13.70 -26.71 -22.03
N SER A 48 14.69 -26.45 -21.16
CA SER A 48 16.07 -26.78 -21.42
C SER A 48 16.02 -28.17 -21.99
N ALA A 49 16.57 -28.34 -23.19
CA ALA A 49 16.66 -29.60 -23.89
C ALA A 49 17.61 -30.54 -23.12
N VAL A 50 17.31 -30.82 -21.86
CA VAL A 50 17.85 -31.91 -21.06
C VAL A 50 17.14 -33.15 -21.56
N ASN A 51 17.47 -33.56 -22.78
CA ASN A 51 17.24 -34.88 -23.36
C ASN A 51 18.02 -35.00 -24.68
N SER A 52 19.33 -34.76 -24.66
CA SER A 52 20.25 -35.27 -25.68
C SER A 52 21.65 -35.45 -25.15
N ALA A 53 21.79 -36.25 -24.09
CA ALA A 53 23.07 -36.88 -23.75
C ALA A 53 22.84 -38.13 -22.89
N HIS A 54 22.01 -39.05 -23.36
CA HIS A 54 22.18 -40.43 -22.92
C HIS A 54 23.39 -40.99 -23.67
N ASN A 55 24.40 -41.36 -22.91
CA ASN A 55 25.70 -41.89 -23.34
C ASN A 55 25.58 -42.97 -24.43
N ILE A 56 25.77 -42.58 -25.69
CA ILE A 56 26.19 -43.50 -26.76
C ILE A 56 27.35 -42.80 -27.47
N PRO A 57 28.56 -43.38 -27.54
CA PRO A 57 29.62 -42.85 -28.35
C PRO A 57 29.19 -42.91 -29.82
N LYS A 58 28.69 -41.80 -30.38
CA LYS A 58 28.48 -41.70 -31.82
C LYS A 58 29.85 -41.54 -32.49
N PRO A 59 30.18 -42.32 -33.53
CA PRO A 59 31.40 -42.09 -34.30
C PRO A 59 31.38 -40.67 -34.88
N ARG A 60 32.52 -39.96 -34.83
CA ARG A 60 32.69 -38.61 -35.36
C ARG A 60 32.51 -38.63 -36.89
N ILE A 61 31.35 -38.19 -37.38
CA ILE A 61 31.06 -37.96 -38.80
C ILE A 61 30.93 -36.45 -39.07
N GLY A 62 31.70 -35.63 -38.35
CA GLY A 62 31.64 -34.17 -38.47
C GLY A 62 32.98 -33.50 -38.19
N PRO A 63 33.17 -32.27 -38.71
CA PRO A 63 34.42 -31.52 -38.58
C PRO A 63 34.83 -31.37 -37.11
N ALA A 64 36.10 -31.66 -36.82
CA ALA A 64 36.66 -31.73 -35.49
C ALA A 64 37.05 -30.37 -34.90
N ASN A 65 37.16 -29.34 -35.74
CA ASN A 65 37.49 -27.97 -35.37
C ASN A 65 36.80 -26.96 -36.31
N SER A 66 36.78 -25.69 -35.91
CA SER A 66 36.17 -24.60 -36.67
C SER A 66 36.81 -24.36 -38.04
N GLY A 67 38.03 -24.84 -38.28
CA GLY A 67 38.71 -24.78 -39.57
C GLY A 67 38.15 -25.76 -40.61
N GLU A 68 37.59 -26.88 -40.15
CA GLU A 68 37.01 -27.94 -40.99
C GLU A 68 35.52 -27.72 -41.32
N MET A 69 34.90 -26.70 -40.71
CA MET A 69 33.49 -26.36 -40.93
C MET A 69 33.32 -25.46 -42.15
N THR A 70 32.21 -25.65 -42.89
CA THR A 70 31.79 -24.72 -43.95
C THR A 70 31.57 -23.32 -43.37
N ILE A 71 31.62 -22.28 -44.23
CA ILE A 71 31.36 -20.89 -43.80
C ILE A 71 29.99 -20.79 -43.09
N ALA A 72 28.95 -21.37 -43.70
CA ALA A 72 27.62 -21.44 -43.11
C ALA A 72 27.60 -22.20 -41.76
N GLY A 73 28.35 -23.29 -41.63
CA GLY A 73 28.47 -24.02 -40.38
C GLY A 73 29.12 -23.18 -39.27
N ARG A 74 30.20 -22.45 -39.57
CA ARG A 74 30.84 -21.54 -38.61
C ARG A 74 29.91 -20.42 -38.15
N GLU A 75 29.09 -19.88 -39.04
CA GLU A 75 28.12 -18.85 -38.71
C GLU A 75 27.00 -19.39 -37.81
N ALA A 76 26.43 -20.56 -38.14
CA ALA A 76 25.45 -21.23 -37.30
C ALA A 76 25.99 -21.51 -35.89
N TYR A 77 27.21 -22.06 -35.79
CA TYR A 77 27.84 -22.32 -34.50
C TYR A 77 28.08 -21.05 -33.66
N LYS A 78 28.41 -19.92 -34.29
CA LYS A 78 28.55 -18.64 -33.58
C LYS A 78 27.21 -18.15 -33.05
N ILE A 79 26.12 -18.35 -33.80
CA ILE A 79 24.76 -18.01 -33.36
C ILE A 79 24.38 -18.89 -32.16
N ASP A 80 24.55 -20.21 -32.26
CA ASP A 80 24.24 -21.17 -31.19
C ASP A 80 25.05 -20.88 -29.92
N LEU A 81 26.34 -20.56 -30.06
CA LEU A 81 27.21 -20.20 -28.93
C LEU A 81 26.77 -18.88 -28.27
N ALA A 82 26.33 -17.90 -29.05
CA ALA A 82 25.81 -16.64 -28.53
C ALA A 82 24.47 -16.84 -27.79
N GLU A 83 23.59 -17.70 -28.31
CA GLU A 83 22.35 -18.09 -27.64
C GLU A 83 22.63 -18.80 -26.31
N PHE A 84 23.52 -19.80 -26.33
CA PHE A 84 23.94 -20.51 -25.11
C PHE A 84 24.49 -19.57 -24.03
N HIS A 85 25.39 -18.64 -24.38
CA HIS A 85 25.92 -17.67 -23.41
C HIS A 85 24.84 -16.70 -22.91
N SER A 86 23.87 -16.32 -23.75
CA SER A 86 22.73 -15.50 -23.34
C SER A 86 21.83 -16.24 -22.34
N GLU A 87 21.56 -17.52 -22.59
CA GLU A 87 20.80 -18.37 -21.68
C GLU A 87 21.52 -18.60 -20.35
N GLU A 88 22.84 -18.87 -20.40
CA GLU A 88 23.66 -19.02 -19.20
C GLU A 88 23.65 -17.74 -18.35
N ALA A 89 23.78 -16.57 -18.99
CA ALA A 89 23.73 -15.29 -18.30
C ALA A 89 22.36 -15.06 -17.63
N ARG A 90 21.26 -15.35 -18.33
CA ARG A 90 19.90 -15.23 -17.80
C ARG A 90 19.67 -16.17 -16.62
N TYR A 91 20.14 -17.42 -16.72
CA TYR A 91 20.06 -18.39 -15.63
C TYR A 91 20.84 -17.92 -14.39
N ARG A 92 22.06 -17.39 -14.58
CA ARG A 92 22.87 -16.84 -13.48
C ARG A 92 22.19 -15.64 -12.82
N GLU A 93 21.60 -14.74 -13.60
CA GLU A 93 20.84 -13.59 -13.09
C GLU A 93 19.61 -14.03 -12.28
N GLU A 94 18.80 -14.95 -12.81
CA GLU A 94 17.65 -15.51 -12.09
C GLU A 94 18.07 -16.15 -10.76
N PHE A 95 19.15 -16.94 -10.77
CA PHE A 95 19.67 -17.58 -9.57
C PHE A 95 20.13 -16.55 -8.52
N GLN A 96 20.82 -15.49 -8.94
CA GLN A 96 21.25 -14.39 -8.07
C GLN A 96 20.04 -13.64 -7.49
N ASN A 97 19.02 -13.37 -8.31
CA ASN A 97 17.80 -12.71 -7.87
C ASN A 97 17.05 -13.55 -6.83
N ILE A 98 16.91 -14.86 -7.07
CA ILE A 98 16.27 -15.78 -6.11
C ILE A 98 17.04 -15.81 -4.79
N THR A 99 18.36 -15.90 -4.85
CA THR A 99 19.22 -15.95 -3.66
C THR A 99 19.15 -14.64 -2.86
N SER A 100 19.18 -13.51 -3.57
CA SER A 100 19.03 -12.18 -2.96
C SER A 100 17.67 -12.02 -2.29
N LEU A 101 16.58 -12.45 -2.94
CA LEU A 101 15.24 -12.38 -2.35
C LEU A 101 15.11 -13.31 -1.14
N ARG A 102 15.70 -14.52 -1.18
CA ARG A 102 15.77 -15.42 -0.01
C ARG A 102 16.51 -14.76 1.16
N SER A 103 17.64 -14.12 0.90
CA SER A 103 18.40 -13.39 1.93
C SER A 103 17.63 -12.19 2.49
N TRP A 104 16.82 -11.53 1.66
CA TRP A 104 15.94 -10.47 2.11
C TRP A 104 14.86 -11.02 3.05
N ILE A 105 14.16 -12.10 2.65
CA ILE A 105 13.12 -12.74 3.48
C ILE A 105 13.71 -13.19 4.82
N SER A 106 14.91 -13.79 4.83
CA SER A 106 15.54 -14.23 6.09
C SER A 106 15.89 -13.08 7.05
N LYS A 107 16.04 -11.86 6.55
CA LYS A 107 16.28 -10.66 7.37
C LYS A 107 14.99 -10.00 7.84
N THR A 108 13.91 -10.16 7.08
CA THR A 108 12.64 -9.47 7.32
C THR A 108 11.58 -10.35 7.97
N VAL A 109 11.78 -11.67 8.09
CA VAL A 109 10.87 -12.58 8.81
C VAL A 109 11.44 -12.91 10.19
N ASP A 110 10.57 -12.98 11.20
CA ASP A 110 10.94 -13.44 12.54
C ASP A 110 11.55 -14.84 12.52
N ALA A 111 12.51 -15.12 13.41
CA ALA A 111 13.23 -16.39 13.43
C ALA A 111 12.31 -17.61 13.62
N GLY A 112 11.31 -17.52 14.51
CA GLY A 112 10.39 -18.63 14.75
C GLY A 112 9.47 -18.91 13.55
N LEU A 113 9.02 -17.86 12.86
CA LEU A 113 8.24 -17.98 11.62
C LEU A 113 9.11 -18.48 10.46
N TYR A 114 10.36 -18.03 10.39
CA TYR A 114 11.31 -18.49 9.40
C TYR A 114 11.54 -20.00 9.52
N ASP A 115 11.86 -20.48 10.72
CA ASP A 115 12.10 -21.90 10.99
C ASP A 115 10.87 -22.78 10.71
N ALA A 116 9.67 -22.27 11.00
CA ALA A 116 8.43 -23.00 10.73
C ALA A 116 8.04 -23.06 9.24
N THR A 117 8.51 -22.13 8.41
CA THR A 117 8.04 -21.97 7.03
C THR A 117 9.08 -22.29 5.97
N TYR A 118 10.36 -22.03 6.25
CA TYR A 118 11.47 -22.22 5.32
C TYR A 118 11.70 -23.70 5.05
N ASP A 119 11.88 -24.03 3.78
CA ASP A 119 12.19 -25.38 3.31
C ASP A 119 13.16 -25.25 2.13
N PRO A 120 14.44 -25.68 2.29
CA PRO A 120 15.48 -25.45 1.29
C PRO A 120 15.22 -26.19 -0.03
N GLU A 121 14.45 -27.28 0.00
CA GLU A 121 14.13 -28.09 -1.19
C GLU A 121 12.96 -27.53 -1.99
N LYS A 122 12.20 -26.59 -1.42
CA LYS A 122 10.97 -26.07 -2.04
C LYS A 122 11.23 -24.82 -2.87
N LYS A 123 10.34 -24.64 -3.86
CA LYS A 123 10.34 -23.43 -4.69
C LYS A 123 9.91 -22.23 -3.86
N LEU A 124 10.40 -21.05 -4.25
CA LEU A 124 10.11 -19.78 -3.56
C LEU A 124 8.60 -19.49 -3.43
N HIS A 125 7.81 -19.84 -4.45
CA HIS A 125 6.33 -19.80 -4.40
C HIS A 125 5.74 -20.59 -3.21
N GLN A 126 6.21 -21.82 -3.00
CA GLN A 126 5.67 -22.69 -1.95
C GLN A 126 6.03 -22.16 -0.56
N TRP A 127 7.23 -21.58 -0.42
CA TRP A 127 7.62 -20.90 0.80
C TRP A 127 6.76 -19.67 1.08
N TYR A 128 6.51 -18.84 0.06
CA TYR A 128 5.60 -17.69 0.15
C TYR A 128 4.18 -18.11 0.58
N MET A 129 3.64 -19.19 0.02
CA MET A 129 2.31 -19.68 0.40
C MET A 129 2.24 -20.16 1.85
N LYS A 130 3.31 -20.78 2.38
CA LYS A 130 3.41 -21.12 3.80
C LYS A 130 3.44 -19.87 4.68
N LEU A 131 4.24 -18.85 4.32
CA LEU A 131 4.30 -17.57 5.03
C LEU A 131 2.91 -16.91 5.07
N LYS A 132 2.21 -16.86 3.92
CA LYS A 132 0.85 -16.34 3.81
C LYS A 132 -0.14 -17.11 4.69
N LYS A 133 -0.03 -18.44 4.75
CA LYS A 133 -0.88 -19.28 5.61
C LYS A 133 -0.61 -19.01 7.10
N CYS A 134 0.66 -18.88 7.51
CA CYS A 134 1.05 -18.57 8.88
C CYS A 134 0.63 -17.16 9.32
N ALA A 135 0.56 -16.22 8.38
CA ALA A 135 0.05 -14.88 8.64
C ALA A 135 -1.44 -14.86 9.05
N GLY A 136 -2.21 -15.92 8.76
CA GLY A 136 -3.57 -16.08 9.27
C GLY A 136 -4.56 -14.97 8.89
N THR A 137 -4.24 -14.14 7.89
CA THR A 137 -5.09 -13.02 7.48
C THR A 137 -6.26 -13.54 6.67
N ASN A 138 -7.37 -13.73 7.38
CA ASN A 138 -8.68 -13.83 6.78
C ASN A 138 -9.08 -12.41 6.36
N GLU A 139 -9.28 -12.15 5.06
CA GLU A 139 -9.76 -10.85 4.55
C GLU A 139 -10.98 -10.34 5.35
N VAL A 140 -11.78 -11.26 5.89
CA VAL A 140 -12.91 -10.98 6.78
C VAL A 140 -12.49 -10.38 8.13
N GLN A 141 -11.38 -10.81 8.74
CA GLN A 141 -10.87 -10.21 9.98
C GLN A 141 -10.30 -8.81 9.75
N GLU A 142 -9.67 -8.58 8.59
CA GLU A 142 -9.22 -7.24 8.20
C GLU A 142 -10.41 -6.32 7.92
N MET A 143 -11.46 -6.84 7.26
CA MET A 143 -12.73 -6.14 7.08
C MET A 143 -13.34 -5.78 8.45
N CYS A 144 -13.40 -6.73 9.39
CA CYS A 144 -13.92 -6.47 10.75
C CYS A 144 -13.07 -5.44 11.52
N ARG A 145 -11.74 -5.45 11.39
CA ARG A 145 -10.87 -4.44 12.00
C ARG A 145 -11.06 -3.07 11.36
N ALA A 146 -11.12 -2.99 10.03
CA ALA A 146 -11.35 -1.74 9.31
C ALA A 146 -12.75 -1.17 9.59
N ILE A 147 -13.78 -2.02 9.70
CA ILE A 147 -15.11 -1.65 10.20
C ILE A 147 -15.02 -1.14 11.63
N GLY A 148 -14.29 -1.83 12.51
CA GLY A 148 -14.06 -1.42 13.88
C GLY A 148 -13.41 -0.04 13.96
N ASP A 149 -12.28 0.18 13.28
CA ASP A 149 -11.56 1.45 13.25
C ASP A 149 -12.43 2.59 12.69
N TRP A 150 -13.17 2.33 11.62
CA TRP A 150 -14.09 3.29 11.02
C TRP A 150 -15.26 3.63 11.95
N LYS A 151 -15.90 2.62 12.57
CA LYS A 151 -16.95 2.83 13.56
C LYS A 151 -16.45 3.54 14.80
N THR A 152 -15.27 3.21 15.31
CA THR A 152 -14.69 3.86 16.49
C THR A 152 -14.38 5.33 16.22
N ALA A 153 -13.91 5.66 15.00
CA ALA A 153 -13.69 7.04 14.57
C ALA A 153 -15.00 7.85 14.39
N THR A 154 -16.12 7.15 14.20
CA THR A 154 -17.45 7.71 13.93
C THR A 154 -18.26 7.82 15.23
N GLU A 155 -18.40 6.75 16.00
CA GLU A 155 -19.24 6.65 17.21
C GLU A 155 -18.60 7.26 18.48
N GLY A 156 -17.30 7.59 18.46
CA GLY A 156 -16.56 8.07 19.64
C GLY A 156 -16.68 9.57 19.96
N LEU A 157 -17.38 10.36 19.15
CA LEU A 157 -17.45 11.81 19.29
C LEU A 157 -18.67 12.26 20.10
N THR A 158 -18.57 12.18 21.42
CA THR A 158 -19.60 12.72 22.34
C THR A 158 -19.44 14.23 22.59
N LEU A 159 -18.26 14.79 22.30
CA LEU A 159 -17.91 16.20 22.49
C LEU A 159 -17.03 16.68 21.32
N LYS A 160 -17.15 17.96 20.95
CA LYS A 160 -16.33 18.60 19.91
C LYS A 160 -14.83 18.50 20.26
N PRO A 161 -14.00 17.84 19.43
CA PRO A 161 -12.55 17.78 19.60
C PRO A 161 -11.91 19.17 19.68
N GLU A 162 -10.86 19.28 20.50
CA GLU A 162 -10.03 20.49 20.58
C GLU A 162 -9.39 20.81 19.21
N ASP A 163 -8.96 19.79 18.47
CA ASP A 163 -8.48 19.91 17.08
C ASP A 163 -9.36 19.12 16.10
N MET A 164 -10.38 19.81 15.59
CA MET A 164 -11.29 19.30 14.57
C MET A 164 -10.60 18.90 13.26
N LEU A 165 -9.50 19.56 12.87
CA LEU A 165 -8.80 19.25 11.63
C LEU A 165 -8.00 17.94 11.74
N SER A 166 -7.40 17.69 12.90
CA SER A 166 -6.73 16.41 13.17
C SER A 166 -7.72 15.24 13.25
N TRP A 167 -8.92 15.47 13.80
CA TRP A 167 -10.00 14.48 13.74
C TRP A 167 -10.40 14.19 12.28
N LEU A 168 -10.66 15.22 11.47
CA LEU A 168 -11.08 15.06 10.07
C LEU A 168 -10.07 14.23 9.26
N ARG A 169 -8.76 14.49 9.43
CA ARG A 169 -7.69 13.71 8.80
C ARG A 169 -7.68 12.26 9.25
N SER A 170 -7.91 12.01 10.54
CA SER A 170 -7.95 10.65 11.10
C SER A 170 -9.14 9.87 10.55
N TRP A 171 -10.31 10.52 10.44
CA TRP A 171 -11.51 9.96 9.83
C TRP A 171 -11.31 9.67 8.34
N GLU A 172 -10.74 10.60 7.57
CA GLU A 172 -10.40 10.40 6.15
C GLU A 172 -9.48 9.17 5.97
N LEU A 173 -8.42 9.08 6.78
CA LEU A 173 -7.48 7.97 6.72
C LEU A 173 -8.15 6.63 7.05
N ALA A 174 -9.06 6.61 8.04
CA ALA A 174 -9.82 5.42 8.39
C ALA A 174 -10.73 4.97 7.24
N LEU A 175 -11.45 5.89 6.60
CA LEU A 175 -12.32 5.56 5.47
C LEU A 175 -11.52 5.09 4.25
N LEU A 176 -10.37 5.71 3.94
CA LEU A 176 -9.48 5.26 2.85
C LEU A 176 -8.96 3.84 3.10
N LYS A 177 -8.60 3.52 4.35
CA LYS A 177 -8.21 2.15 4.72
C LYS A 177 -9.36 1.16 4.52
N ALA A 178 -10.59 1.54 4.87
CA ALA A 178 -11.77 0.72 4.73
C ALA A 178 -12.18 0.51 3.25
N GLN A 179 -12.10 1.56 2.42
CA GLN A 179 -12.28 1.48 0.96
C GLN A 179 -11.26 0.53 0.33
N LYS A 180 -9.97 0.65 0.70
CA LYS A 180 -8.91 -0.24 0.24
C LYS A 180 -9.15 -1.71 0.65
N ALA A 181 -9.84 -1.94 1.76
CA ALA A 181 -10.24 -3.27 2.23
C ALA A 181 -11.58 -3.75 1.64
N ASN A 182 -12.20 -2.99 0.71
CA ASN A 182 -13.52 -3.28 0.12
C ASN A 182 -14.62 -3.51 1.17
N VAL A 183 -14.60 -2.77 2.28
CA VAL A 183 -15.68 -2.81 3.27
C VAL A 183 -16.99 -2.39 2.58
N PRO A 184 -18.09 -3.18 2.71
CA PRO A 184 -19.37 -2.84 2.11
C PRO A 184 -19.83 -1.42 2.50
N GLY A 185 -20.27 -0.64 1.51
CA GLY A 185 -20.76 0.73 1.71
C GLY A 185 -19.69 1.82 1.78
N THR A 186 -18.41 1.50 1.97
CA THR A 186 -17.35 2.52 2.03
C THR A 186 -17.04 3.16 0.67
N ASN A 187 -17.39 2.49 -0.43
CA ASN A 187 -17.29 3.02 -1.79
C ASN A 187 -18.58 3.74 -2.26
N ASP A 188 -19.62 3.79 -1.42
CA ASP A 188 -20.88 4.46 -1.72
C ASP A 188 -20.94 5.79 -0.96
N SER A 189 -20.92 6.90 -1.70
CA SER A 189 -20.93 8.24 -1.13
C SER A 189 -22.14 8.54 -0.28
N LYS A 190 -23.27 7.89 -0.54
CA LYS A 190 -24.45 8.04 0.28
C LYS A 190 -24.26 7.43 1.66
N ILE A 191 -23.63 6.26 1.73
CA ILE A 191 -23.48 5.51 2.97
C ILE A 191 -22.50 6.23 3.90
N TRP A 192 -21.27 6.49 3.46
CA TRP A 192 -20.31 7.18 4.33
C TRP A 192 -20.67 8.64 4.60
N TRP A 193 -21.49 9.29 3.75
CA TRP A 193 -22.04 10.62 4.05
C TRP A 193 -23.00 10.56 5.25
N ILE A 194 -23.90 9.59 5.31
CA ILE A 194 -24.85 9.45 6.43
C ILE A 194 -24.09 9.29 7.75
N ASP A 195 -23.05 8.45 7.74
CA ASP A 195 -22.21 8.23 8.92
C ASP A 195 -21.43 9.49 9.31
N PHE A 196 -20.90 10.24 8.34
CA PHE A 196 -20.24 11.53 8.59
C PHE A 196 -21.21 12.59 9.13
N GLU A 197 -22.38 12.74 8.50
CA GLU A 197 -23.40 13.71 8.86
C GLU A 197 -23.90 13.49 10.29
N TYR A 198 -24.16 12.24 10.66
CA TYR A 198 -24.61 11.86 12.00
C TYR A 198 -23.67 12.42 13.07
N VAL A 199 -22.37 12.18 12.88
CA VAL A 199 -21.33 12.58 13.82
C VAL A 199 -21.12 14.09 13.85
N VAL A 200 -21.07 14.71 12.69
CA VAL A 200 -20.75 16.13 12.54
C VAL A 200 -21.91 17.01 12.99
N ARG A 201 -23.15 16.55 12.83
CA ARG A 201 -24.35 17.20 13.36
C ARG A 201 -24.30 17.26 14.89
N ASP A 202 -24.00 16.15 15.55
CA ASP A 202 -24.02 16.04 17.01
C ASP A 202 -22.96 16.92 17.70
N ILE A 203 -21.85 17.21 17.03
CA ILE A 203 -20.78 18.10 17.55
C ILE A 203 -20.96 19.59 17.18
N GLY A 204 -22.13 19.97 16.63
CA GLY A 204 -22.54 21.37 16.47
C GLY A 204 -22.39 21.97 15.06
N TYR A 205 -22.21 21.15 14.01
CA TYR A 205 -22.15 21.61 12.62
C TYR A 205 -23.42 21.31 11.81
N GLU A 206 -24.56 21.10 12.48
CA GLU A 206 -25.87 20.79 11.86
C GLU A 206 -26.21 21.67 10.65
N GLY A 207 -26.18 23.00 10.81
CA GLY A 207 -26.53 23.91 9.72
C GLY A 207 -25.57 23.85 8.52
N TRP A 208 -24.31 23.43 8.73
CA TRP A 208 -23.39 23.18 7.62
C TRP A 208 -23.72 21.87 6.91
N CYS A 209 -24.01 20.79 7.66
CA CYS A 209 -24.43 19.51 7.09
C CYS A 209 -25.66 19.67 6.21
N GLU A 210 -26.70 20.37 6.69
CA GLU A 210 -27.91 20.60 5.92
C GLU A 210 -27.63 21.39 4.65
N SER A 211 -26.90 22.49 4.74
CA SER A 211 -26.55 23.33 3.58
C SER A 211 -25.72 22.56 2.54
N TYR A 212 -24.78 21.74 3.01
CA TYR A 212 -23.92 20.93 2.16
C TYR A 212 -24.70 19.81 1.47
N TYR A 213 -25.60 19.13 2.21
CA TYR A 213 -26.48 18.12 1.65
C TYR A 213 -27.35 18.69 0.53
N HIS A 214 -28.04 19.81 0.78
CA HIS A 214 -28.88 20.45 -0.25
C HIS A 214 -28.08 20.85 -1.49
N SER A 215 -26.84 21.32 -1.32
CA SER A 215 -26.00 21.76 -2.43
C SER A 215 -25.37 20.60 -3.22
N ASN A 216 -25.26 19.40 -2.63
CA ASN A 216 -24.56 18.26 -3.21
C ASN A 216 -25.44 17.00 -3.32
N GLN A 217 -26.76 17.12 -3.14
CA GLN A 217 -27.68 15.99 -3.03
C GLN A 217 -27.58 15.03 -4.23
N ASP A 218 -27.56 15.58 -5.44
CA ASP A 218 -27.46 14.79 -6.67
C ASP A 218 -26.10 14.06 -6.77
N ALA A 219 -25.02 14.71 -6.33
CA ALA A 219 -23.70 14.12 -6.32
C ALA A 219 -23.56 13.02 -5.24
N ILE A 220 -24.19 13.21 -4.08
CA ILE A 220 -24.22 12.22 -2.99
C ILE A 220 -25.03 10.99 -3.40
N ASN A 221 -26.22 11.20 -3.98
CA ASN A 221 -27.10 10.12 -4.40
C ASN A 221 -26.59 9.41 -5.67
N GLY A 222 -25.89 10.12 -6.55
CA GLY A 222 -25.31 9.60 -7.79
C GLY A 222 -23.94 8.94 -7.63
N ASN A 223 -23.44 8.80 -6.40
CA ASN A 223 -22.09 8.31 -6.10
C ASN A 223 -20.94 9.09 -6.78
N MET A 224 -21.14 10.39 -7.01
CA MET A 224 -20.17 11.28 -7.65
C MET A 224 -19.42 12.16 -6.64
N LEU A 225 -19.84 12.18 -5.38
CA LEU A 225 -19.14 12.91 -4.34
C LEU A 225 -17.85 12.18 -3.96
N THR A 226 -16.72 12.83 -4.15
CA THR A 226 -15.42 12.29 -3.73
C THR A 226 -15.13 12.64 -2.28
N LEU A 227 -14.47 11.72 -1.58
CA LEU A 227 -14.03 11.92 -0.19
C LEU A 227 -13.16 13.17 -0.05
N GLN A 228 -12.24 13.40 -0.99
CA GLN A 228 -11.37 14.58 -0.98
C GLN A 228 -12.14 15.90 -1.07
N LYS A 229 -13.22 15.94 -1.87
CA LYS A 229 -14.05 17.13 -1.97
C LYS A 229 -14.69 17.44 -0.62
N LEU A 230 -15.31 16.45 0.02
CA LEU A 230 -15.90 16.59 1.35
C LEU A 230 -14.87 17.12 2.37
N VAL A 231 -13.70 16.48 2.46
CA VAL A 231 -12.66 16.81 3.44
C VAL A 231 -12.15 18.24 3.24
N ASN A 232 -11.97 18.68 1.99
CA ASN A 232 -11.56 20.04 1.70
C ASN A 232 -12.65 21.06 2.09
N ASP A 233 -13.89 20.82 1.68
CA ASP A 233 -15.00 21.74 1.92
C ASP A 233 -15.31 21.88 3.42
N PHE A 234 -15.28 20.77 4.17
CA PHE A 234 -15.45 20.79 5.62
C PHE A 234 -14.22 21.36 6.34
N GLY A 235 -13.01 21.06 5.87
CA GLY A 235 -11.78 21.65 6.39
C GLY A 235 -11.76 23.17 6.27
N GLU A 236 -12.25 23.72 5.15
CA GLU A 236 -12.44 25.16 4.97
C GLU A 236 -13.47 25.74 5.94
N ARG A 237 -14.56 25.02 6.22
CA ARG A 237 -15.53 25.43 7.23
C ARG A 237 -14.90 25.54 8.62
N ILE A 238 -14.13 24.54 9.05
CA ILE A 238 -13.45 24.55 10.34
C ILE A 238 -12.48 25.74 10.44
N ARG A 239 -11.65 25.96 9.42
CA ARG A 239 -10.68 27.08 9.37
C ARG A 239 -11.35 28.45 9.47
N ARG A 240 -12.51 28.62 8.82
CA ARG A 240 -13.29 29.86 8.90
C ARG A 240 -13.77 30.10 10.33
N GLU A 241 -14.32 29.08 10.98
CA GLU A 241 -14.82 29.17 12.35
C GLU A 241 -13.72 29.52 13.37
N ASP A 242 -12.54 28.90 13.26
CA ASP A 242 -11.36 29.26 14.07
C ASP A 242 -10.97 30.73 13.88
N THR A 243 -11.01 31.21 12.63
CA THR A 243 -10.69 32.60 12.31
C THR A 243 -11.70 33.57 12.92
N TYR A 244 -13.00 33.26 12.85
CA TYR A 244 -14.06 34.07 13.47
C TYR A 244 -13.96 34.06 15.00
N SER A 245 -13.64 32.92 15.60
CA SER A 245 -13.48 32.78 17.05
C SER A 245 -12.29 33.60 17.56
N ARG A 246 -11.13 33.52 16.88
CA ARG A 246 -9.95 34.35 17.20
C ARG A 246 -10.23 35.85 17.09
N ARG A 247 -11.00 36.28 16.07
CA ARG A 247 -11.40 37.70 15.91
C ARG A 247 -12.30 38.19 17.05
N ARG A 248 -13.24 37.38 17.54
CA ARG A 248 -14.11 37.75 18.68
C ARG A 248 -13.33 37.87 19.99
N THR A 249 -12.35 37.01 20.22
CA THR A 249 -11.49 37.08 21.42
C THR A 249 -10.64 38.35 21.43
N ILE A 250 -10.12 38.77 20.28
CA ILE A 250 -9.35 40.02 20.14
C ILE A 250 -10.26 41.25 20.35
N ALA A 251 -11.49 41.23 19.81
CA ALA A 251 -12.44 42.34 19.94
C ALA A 251 -12.88 42.60 21.39
N ARG A 252 -12.91 41.56 22.26
CA ARG A 252 -13.24 41.71 23.68
C ARG A 252 -12.12 42.35 24.53
N GLY A 253 -10.89 42.42 24.02
CA GLY A 253 -9.74 43.01 24.73
C GLY A 253 -9.41 44.46 24.36
N ALA A 254 -9.98 45.00 23.27
CA ALA A 254 -9.50 46.25 22.66
C ALA A 254 -10.26 47.53 23.06
N PHE A 255 -11.32 47.45 23.87
CA PHE A 255 -12.17 48.61 24.22
C PHE A 255 -12.21 48.98 25.70
N ALA A 256 -11.37 48.40 26.56
CA ALA A 256 -11.40 48.65 28.00
C ALA A 256 -10.59 49.88 28.48
N SER A 257 -9.94 50.64 27.59
CA SER A 257 -8.93 51.64 28.00
C SER A 257 -9.12 53.06 27.41
N PHE A 258 -10.36 53.52 27.21
CA PHE A 258 -10.62 54.91 26.77
C PHE A 258 -11.65 55.70 27.59
N ALA A 259 -11.93 55.31 28.82
CA ALA A 259 -12.86 56.04 29.69
C ALA A 259 -12.25 56.36 31.07
N LYS A 260 -11.11 57.05 31.12
CA LYS A 260 -10.72 57.87 32.28
C LYS A 260 -9.62 58.88 31.95
N ARG A 261 -10.02 60.12 31.60
CA ARG A 261 -9.38 61.39 32.02
C ARG A 261 -9.98 62.56 31.23
N THR A 262 -11.00 63.18 31.80
CA THR A 262 -11.28 64.62 31.62
C THR A 262 -12.00 65.10 32.87
N SER A 263 -11.24 65.42 33.90
CA SER A 263 -11.65 66.25 35.04
C SER A 263 -10.42 66.38 35.93
N ASP A 264 -9.89 67.59 36.00
CA ASP A 264 -9.13 68.23 37.08
C ASP A 264 -8.62 69.55 36.44
N GLU A 265 -9.48 70.56 36.31
CA GLU A 265 -9.75 71.63 37.30
C GLU A 265 -8.52 72.53 37.54
N GLU A 266 -8.63 73.74 36.98
CA GLU A 266 -7.92 74.95 37.38
C GLU A 266 -8.38 75.34 38.79
N ASP A 267 -7.44 75.45 39.73
CA ASP A 267 -7.23 76.61 40.63
C ASP A 267 -5.98 76.38 41.52
#